data_AF-A0A0C2DDB1-F1
#
_entry.id   AF-A0A0C2DDB1-F1
#
_cell.length_a   1.000
_cell.length_b   1.000
_cell.length_c   1.000
_cell.angle_alpha   90.00
_cell.angle_beta   90.00
_cell.angle_gamma   90.00
#
_symmetry.space_group_name_H-M   'P 1'
#
loop_
_entity.id
_entity.type
_entity.pdbx_description
1 polymer ?
#
loop_
_entity_poly.entity_id
_entity_poly.type
_entity_poly.pdbx_seq_one_letter_code
_entity_poly.pdbx_strand_id
1 'polypeptide(L)'
;MSSTLTQGKKHVKEIIADLCYDLETTDQIEAELGDIAHKDCGRLPDHTFEDCNETERHPWLYNRPHNYVDFAVDENGLWVIYMRPESDFLYVSKIEPDFFIVDSWEIPDVNATQLADAFIMCGVLYGLQNATTRDSRISFAYDLFRNETIPGQVAWYNPYQGLTMLHYNPVDSRLYFFDDRRLLSVNVRMDEEEPYYDD
;
A
#
# COMPACT_ATOMS: atom_id res chain seq x y z
N MET A 1 -28.88 41.87 21.66
CA MET A 1 -29.15 41.58 20.24
C MET A 1 -28.00 40.74 19.72
N SER A 2 -28.38 39.68 19.02
CA SER A 2 -27.66 38.44 18.79
C SER A 2 -26.26 38.61 18.18
N SER A 3 -25.25 37.99 18.80
CA SER A 3 -23.95 37.73 18.18
C SER A 3 -24.05 36.45 17.35
N THR A 4 -23.95 36.58 16.03
CA THR A 4 -23.98 35.46 15.09
C THR A 4 -22.65 34.70 15.21
N LEU A 5 -22.68 33.53 15.83
CA LEU A 5 -21.60 32.54 15.77
C LEU A 5 -21.53 31.99 14.35
N THR A 6 -20.45 32.33 13.64
CA THR A 6 -20.05 31.66 12.40
C THR A 6 -19.72 30.22 12.73
N GLN A 7 -20.63 29.32 12.39
CA GLN A 7 -20.45 27.88 12.51
C GLN A 7 -19.42 27.45 11.46
N GLY A 8 -18.16 27.34 11.90
CA GLY A 8 -17.08 26.80 11.09
C GLY A 8 -17.46 25.42 10.59
N LYS A 9 -17.44 25.24 9.27
CA LYS A 9 -17.56 23.94 8.62
C LYS A 9 -16.48 23.03 9.21
N LYS A 10 -16.88 22.04 10.00
CA LYS A 10 -16.03 20.88 10.29
C LYS A 10 -15.88 20.13 8.96
N HIS A 11 -14.79 20.37 8.25
CA HIS A 11 -14.36 19.46 7.20
C HIS A 11 -14.01 18.14 7.89
N VAL A 12 -14.76 17.11 7.57
CA VAL A 12 -14.40 15.73 7.90
C VAL A 12 -13.19 15.42 7.03
N LYS A 13 -11.99 15.65 7.56
CA LYS A 13 -10.73 15.09 7.04
C LYS A 13 -10.64 13.66 7.57
N GLU A 14 -11.36 12.73 6.97
CA GLU A 14 -11.21 11.32 7.29
C GLU A 14 -11.33 10.54 6.00
N ILE A 15 -10.18 10.09 5.47
CA ILE A 15 -10.06 8.77 4.86
C ILE A 15 -8.71 8.13 5.26
N ILE A 16 -7.68 8.92 5.59
CA ILE A 16 -6.45 8.41 6.26
C ILE A 16 -5.99 9.44 7.30
N ALA A 17 -6.61 9.39 8.48
CA ALA A 17 -6.01 9.94 9.68
C ALA A 17 -5.57 8.72 10.49
N ASP A 18 -4.25 8.49 10.56
CA ASP A 18 -3.75 7.56 11.54
C ASP A 18 -3.83 8.25 12.91
N LEU A 19 -4.81 7.82 13.70
CA LEU A 19 -5.02 8.33 15.06
C LEU A 19 -4.07 7.61 16.01
N CYS A 20 -3.13 8.35 16.58
CA CYS A 20 -2.48 7.95 17.83
C CYS A 20 -3.10 8.76 18.97
N TYR A 21 -3.34 8.09 20.11
CA TYR A 21 -3.76 8.77 21.34
C TYR A 21 -2.57 8.92 22.26
N ASP A 22 -2.32 10.14 22.71
CA ASP A 22 -1.43 10.35 23.84
C ASP A 22 -2.08 9.69 25.08
N LEU A 23 -1.44 8.68 25.65
CA LEU A 23 -2.00 7.92 26.78
C LEU A 23 -1.99 8.71 28.10
N GLU A 24 -1.25 9.81 28.18
CA GLU A 24 -1.19 10.70 29.34
C GLU A 24 -2.21 11.83 29.24
N THR A 25 -2.35 12.44 28.05
CA THR A 25 -3.25 13.58 27.84
C THR A 25 -4.59 13.22 27.20
N THR A 26 -4.70 12.03 26.60
CA THR A 26 -5.83 11.58 25.75
C THR A 26 -6.01 12.43 24.49
N ASP A 27 -5.03 13.26 24.15
CA ASP A 27 -5.08 14.08 22.94
C ASP A 27 -4.89 13.21 21.70
N GLN A 28 -5.66 13.53 20.67
CA GLN A 28 -5.55 12.90 19.36
C GLN A 28 -4.39 13.55 18.60
N ILE A 29 -3.40 12.74 18.23
CA ILE A 29 -2.30 13.13 17.36
C ILE A 29 -2.62 12.55 15.98
N GLU A 30 -2.88 13.43 15.02
CA GLU A 30 -3.01 13.07 13.61
C GLU A 30 -1.66 13.30 12.92
N ALA A 31 -1.06 12.25 12.38
CA ALA A 31 0.08 12.38 11.48
C ALA A 31 -0.45 12.55 10.04
N GLU A 32 -0.06 13.63 9.36
CA GLU A 32 -0.40 13.83 7.95
C GLU A 32 0.54 12.99 7.06
N LEU A 33 0.01 11.90 6.47
CA LEU A 33 0.76 10.96 5.63
C LEU A 33 1.11 11.50 4.22
N GLY A 34 1.11 12.83 4.05
CA GLY A 34 1.25 13.50 2.76
C GLY A 34 -0.04 13.51 1.92
N ASP A 35 0.06 13.93 0.65
CA ASP A 35 -1.07 14.03 -0.27
C ASP A 35 -1.39 12.67 -0.92
N ILE A 36 -2.26 11.89 -0.29
CA ILE A 36 -2.61 10.53 -0.72
C ILE A 36 -3.90 10.52 -1.54
N ALA A 37 -3.91 9.73 -2.62
CA ALA A 37 -5.13 9.39 -3.35
C ALA A 37 -6.12 8.70 -2.41
N HIS A 38 -7.28 9.31 -2.15
CA HIS A 38 -8.29 8.72 -1.25
C HIS A 38 -9.74 9.01 -1.68
N LYS A 39 -9.94 9.90 -2.64
CA LYS A 39 -11.28 10.32 -3.05
C LYS A 39 -11.96 9.19 -3.82
N ASP A 40 -12.97 8.60 -3.19
CA ASP A 40 -13.87 7.62 -3.77
C ASP A 40 -15.32 8.08 -3.65
N CYS A 41 -16.23 7.46 -4.40
CA CYS A 41 -17.66 7.72 -4.25
C CYS A 41 -18.15 7.22 -2.88
N GLY A 42 -18.83 8.10 -2.16
CA GLY A 42 -19.20 7.89 -0.78
C GLY A 42 -20.64 7.46 -0.56
N ARG A 43 -20.92 7.03 0.67
CA ARG A 43 -22.28 7.00 1.19
C ARG A 43 -22.63 8.39 1.71
N LEU A 44 -23.72 8.97 1.19
CA LEU A 44 -24.23 10.25 1.62
C LEU A 44 -24.82 10.19 3.04
N PRO A 45 -24.92 11.34 3.74
CA PRO A 45 -25.46 11.41 5.10
C PRO A 45 -26.89 10.86 5.23
N ASP A 46 -27.66 10.91 4.14
CA ASP A 46 -29.04 10.42 4.06
C ASP A 46 -29.15 8.91 3.79
N HIS A 47 -28.04 8.18 3.85
CA HIS A 47 -27.96 6.75 3.55
C HIS A 47 -28.16 6.35 2.10
N THR A 48 -28.16 7.31 1.17
CA THR A 48 -28.02 7.03 -0.25
C THR A 48 -26.54 6.96 -0.66
N PHE A 49 -26.24 6.45 -1.85
CA PHE A 49 -24.89 6.44 -2.41
C PHE A 49 -24.77 7.54 -3.47
N GLU A 50 -23.60 8.14 -3.56
CA GLU A 50 -23.27 9.02 -4.68
C GLU A 50 -23.32 8.24 -5.99
N ASP A 51 -23.66 8.93 -7.09
CA ASP A 51 -23.50 8.33 -8.41
C ASP A 51 -22.01 8.29 -8.77
N CYS A 52 -21.41 7.12 -8.57
CA CYS A 52 -19.98 6.88 -8.83
C CYS A 52 -19.57 7.14 -10.29
N ASN A 53 -20.51 7.18 -11.25
CA ASN A 53 -20.20 7.53 -12.64
C ASN A 53 -20.00 9.03 -12.84
N GLU A 54 -20.64 9.86 -12.02
CA GLU A 54 -20.58 11.32 -12.11
C GLU A 54 -19.61 11.93 -11.08
N THR A 55 -19.14 11.12 -10.12
CA THR A 55 -18.26 11.57 -9.04
C THR A 55 -16.79 11.57 -9.48
N GLU A 56 -16.08 12.67 -9.24
CA GLU A 56 -14.63 12.75 -9.40
C GLU A 56 -13.93 11.82 -8.41
N ARG A 57 -13.07 10.93 -8.91
CA ARG A 57 -12.36 9.92 -8.11
C ARG A 57 -10.85 10.01 -8.35
N HIS A 58 -10.08 9.76 -7.30
CA HIS A 58 -8.64 9.56 -7.42
C HIS A 58 -8.34 8.15 -7.96
N PRO A 59 -7.17 7.95 -8.59
CA PRO A 59 -6.75 6.61 -9.04
C PRO A 59 -6.62 5.64 -7.86
N TRP A 60 -6.95 4.38 -8.11
CA TRP A 60 -6.66 3.28 -7.18
C TRP A 60 -5.19 2.88 -7.28
N LEU A 61 -4.64 2.43 -6.15
CA LEU A 61 -3.24 2.00 -6.02
C LEU A 61 -2.87 0.88 -6.99
N TYR A 62 -3.75 -0.11 -7.14
CA TYR A 62 -3.54 -1.29 -7.98
C TYR A 62 -4.58 -1.37 -9.11
N ASN A 63 -4.42 -2.33 -10.01
CA ASN A 63 -5.38 -2.63 -11.08
C ASN A 63 -6.72 -3.24 -10.58
N ARG A 64 -7.11 -2.92 -9.34
CA ARG A 64 -8.28 -3.44 -8.65
C ARG A 64 -8.99 -2.33 -7.87
N PRO A 65 -10.33 -2.43 -7.75
CA PRO A 65 -11.13 -1.36 -7.17
C PRO A 65 -10.94 -1.24 -5.66
N HIS A 66 -11.14 -0.02 -5.16
CA HIS A 66 -11.25 0.31 -3.72
C HIS A 66 -10.00 0.00 -2.88
N ASN A 67 -8.81 0.04 -3.49
CA ASN A 67 -7.55 0.05 -2.77
C ASN A 67 -6.80 1.34 -3.10
N TYR A 68 -6.59 2.19 -2.10
CA TYR A 68 -5.88 3.46 -2.21
C TYR A 68 -4.53 3.44 -1.50
N VAL A 69 -4.44 2.60 -0.47
CA VAL A 69 -3.29 2.46 0.42
C VAL A 69 -3.17 1.01 0.84
N ASP A 70 -1.93 0.54 0.88
CA ASP A 70 -1.57 -0.78 1.35
C ASP A 70 -0.47 -0.71 2.41
N PHE A 71 -0.62 -1.50 3.47
CA PHE A 71 0.35 -1.56 4.56
C PHE A 71 1.19 -2.83 4.41
N ALA A 72 2.51 -2.66 4.47
CA ALA A 72 3.46 -3.75 4.42
C ALA A 72 4.33 -3.79 5.69
N VAL A 73 4.75 -4.98 6.08
CA VAL A 73 5.65 -5.21 7.20
C VAL A 73 6.77 -6.12 6.75
N ASP A 74 7.99 -5.79 7.12
CA ASP A 74 9.17 -6.60 6.89
C ASP A 74 10.11 -6.58 8.10
N GLU A 75 11.34 -7.06 7.93
CA GLU A 75 12.39 -7.06 8.95
C GLU A 75 12.81 -5.66 9.40
N ASN A 76 12.53 -4.63 8.60
CA ASN A 76 12.94 -3.25 8.83
C ASN A 76 11.85 -2.39 9.47
N GLY A 77 10.59 -2.84 9.48
CA GLY A 77 9.49 -2.16 10.18
C GLY A 77 8.19 -2.14 9.40
N LEU A 78 7.41 -1.08 9.62
CA LEU A 78 6.11 -0.83 8.99
C LEU A 78 6.26 0.15 7.83
N TRP A 79 5.52 -0.12 6.76
CA TRP A 79 5.56 0.62 5.51
C TRP A 79 4.15 0.90 5.03
N VAL A 80 4.00 2.01 4.31
CA VAL A 80 2.78 2.38 3.61
C VAL A 80 3.10 2.55 2.14
N ILE A 81 2.35 1.85 1.29
CA ILE A 81 2.42 1.89 -0.17
C ILE A 81 1.18 2.62 -0.65
N TYR A 82 1.35 3.63 -1.51
CA TYR A 82 0.24 4.49 -1.91
C TYR A 82 0.52 5.22 -3.23
N MET A 83 -0.50 5.93 -3.71
CA MET A 83 -0.41 6.85 -4.84
C MET A 83 -0.81 8.26 -4.41
N ARG A 84 -0.38 9.26 -5.17
CA ARG A 84 -0.87 10.65 -5.05
C ARG A 84 -2.00 10.91 -6.05
N PRO A 85 -2.90 11.88 -5.80
CA PRO A 85 -4.08 12.12 -6.64
C PRO A 85 -3.79 12.35 -8.14
N GLU A 86 -2.71 13.06 -8.45
CA GLU A 86 -2.34 13.48 -9.80
C GLU A 86 -1.10 12.73 -10.34
N SER A 87 -0.84 11.52 -9.83
CA SER A 87 0.34 10.72 -10.19
C SER A 87 -0.02 9.26 -10.40
N ASP A 88 0.62 8.62 -11.39
CA ASP A 88 0.56 7.16 -11.60
C ASP A 88 1.72 6.42 -10.91
N PHE A 89 2.62 7.15 -10.24
CA PHE A 89 3.82 6.59 -9.63
C PHE A 89 3.50 5.90 -8.31
N LEU A 90 4.31 4.90 -7.99
CA LEU A 90 4.26 4.22 -6.72
C LEU A 90 5.04 5.02 -5.68
N TYR A 91 4.40 5.31 -4.55
CA TYR A 91 5.04 5.92 -3.39
C TYR A 91 5.09 4.90 -2.26
N VAL A 92 6.21 4.91 -1.53
CA VAL A 92 6.37 4.12 -0.31
C VAL A 92 6.85 5.04 0.79
N SER A 93 6.30 4.92 1.99
CA SER A 93 6.78 5.61 3.18
C SER A 93 7.04 4.62 4.29
N LYS A 94 8.18 4.75 4.96
CA LYS A 94 8.48 4.00 6.17
C LYS A 94 7.88 4.75 7.35
N ILE A 95 7.10 4.05 8.17
CA ILE A 95 6.45 4.63 9.33
C ILE A 95 6.86 3.90 10.62
N GLU A 96 7.03 4.66 11.68
CA GLU A 96 7.18 4.12 13.03
C GLU A 96 5.80 3.76 13.62
N PRO A 97 5.75 2.97 14.71
CA PRO A 97 4.50 2.60 15.38
C PRO A 97 3.67 3.78 15.90
N ASP A 98 4.28 4.95 16.07
CA ASP A 98 3.62 6.22 16.43
C ASP A 98 3.16 7.02 15.19
N PHE A 99 3.18 6.40 14.00
CA PHE A 99 2.84 6.99 12.70
C PHE A 99 3.75 8.14 12.26
N PHE A 100 4.92 8.28 12.87
CA PHE A 100 5.94 9.17 12.37
C PHE A 100 6.52 8.63 11.06
N ILE A 101 6.48 9.46 10.00
CA ILE A 101 7.12 9.14 8.72
C ILE A 101 8.64 9.31 8.86
N VAL A 102 9.36 8.20 8.74
CA VAL A 102 10.82 8.17 8.81
C VAL A 102 11.44 8.64 7.50
N ASP A 103 10.96 8.09 6.39
CA ASP A 103 11.47 8.38 5.05
C ASP A 103 10.41 8.00 4.00
N SER A 104 10.54 8.57 2.80
CA SER A 104 9.59 8.39 1.69
C SER A 104 10.32 8.25 0.36
N TRP A 105 9.83 7.34 -0.46
CA TRP A 105 10.34 7.01 -1.78
C TRP A 105 9.30 7.27 -2.85
N GLU A 106 9.73 7.92 -3.92
CA GLU A 106 8.98 8.06 -5.17
C GLU A 106 9.62 7.15 -6.21
N ILE A 107 8.84 6.25 -6.80
CA ILE A 107 9.31 5.23 -7.76
C ILE A 107 8.68 5.52 -9.12
N PRO A 108 9.25 6.44 -9.92
CA PRO A 108 8.63 6.94 -11.15
C PRO A 108 8.60 5.89 -12.29
N ASP A 109 9.50 4.90 -12.24
CA ASP A 109 9.60 3.86 -13.26
C ASP A 109 8.48 2.79 -13.14
N VAL A 110 7.64 2.88 -12.11
CA VAL A 110 6.55 1.94 -11.86
C VAL A 110 5.21 2.64 -11.89
N ASN A 111 4.37 2.20 -12.83
CA ASN A 111 2.96 2.57 -12.82
C ASN A 111 2.21 1.64 -11.84
N ALA A 112 1.85 2.20 -10.68
CA ALA A 112 1.20 1.46 -9.60
C ALA A 112 -0.11 0.82 -10.06
N THR A 113 -0.90 1.52 -10.88
CA THR A 113 -2.20 1.07 -11.42
C THR A 113 -2.10 -0.15 -12.33
N GLN A 114 -0.91 -0.54 -12.76
CA GLN A 114 -0.69 -1.75 -13.56
C GLN A 114 -0.39 -2.99 -12.71
N LEU A 115 0.04 -2.79 -11.46
CA LEU A 115 0.32 -3.87 -10.52
C LEU A 115 -0.98 -4.48 -10.01
N ALA A 116 -0.94 -5.77 -9.72
CA ALA A 116 -2.05 -6.48 -9.11
C ALA A 116 -2.05 -6.39 -7.59
N ASP A 117 -0.87 -6.34 -6.99
CA ASP A 117 -0.61 -6.26 -5.55
C ASP A 117 0.89 -5.99 -5.34
N ALA A 118 1.32 -5.61 -4.14
CA ALA A 118 2.74 -5.45 -3.82
C ALA A 118 3.06 -5.83 -2.37
N PHE A 119 4.31 -6.21 -2.10
CA PHE A 119 4.78 -6.49 -0.74
C PHE A 119 6.22 -6.03 -0.56
N ILE A 120 6.65 -5.85 0.69
CA ILE A 120 8.04 -5.51 1.04
C ILE A 120 8.66 -6.65 1.84
N MET A 121 9.90 -6.98 1.52
CA MET A 121 10.72 -7.96 2.22
C MET A 121 12.17 -7.49 2.22
N CYS A 122 12.84 -7.53 3.38
CA CYS A 122 14.23 -7.10 3.52
C CYS A 122 14.53 -5.70 2.93
N GLY A 123 13.58 -4.77 2.95
CA GLY A 123 13.72 -3.42 2.40
C GLY A 123 13.58 -3.33 0.88
N VAL A 124 13.17 -4.42 0.24
CA VAL A 124 12.92 -4.49 -1.20
C VAL A 124 11.42 -4.56 -1.44
N LEU A 125 10.90 -3.65 -2.27
CA LEU A 125 9.52 -3.62 -2.73
C LEU A 125 9.35 -4.51 -3.95
N TYR A 126 8.41 -5.45 -3.90
CA TYR A 126 8.10 -6.40 -4.95
C TYR A 126 6.69 -6.18 -5.50
N GLY A 127 6.55 -6.10 -6.83
CA GLY A 127 5.26 -5.90 -7.50
C GLY A 127 4.76 -7.15 -8.23
N LEU A 128 3.55 -7.60 -7.92
CA LEU A 128 2.87 -8.67 -8.63
C LEU A 128 2.25 -8.15 -9.94
N GLN A 129 2.52 -8.81 -11.06
CA GLN A 129 2.04 -8.35 -12.37
C GLN A 129 0.53 -8.52 -12.56
N ASN A 130 -0.02 -9.66 -12.15
CA ASN A 130 -1.40 -10.00 -12.48
C ASN A 130 -2.02 -10.93 -11.44
N ALA A 131 -3.26 -10.63 -11.03
CA ALA A 131 -4.04 -11.39 -10.04
C ALA A 131 -4.88 -12.55 -10.64
N THR A 132 -5.23 -12.48 -11.93
CA THR A 132 -6.17 -13.40 -12.58
C THR A 132 -5.50 -14.38 -13.55
N THR A 133 -4.26 -14.09 -13.94
CA THR A 133 -3.43 -15.00 -14.72
C THR A 133 -2.90 -16.10 -13.80
N ARG A 134 -3.11 -17.36 -14.18
CA ARG A 134 -2.71 -18.53 -13.37
C ARG A 134 -1.19 -18.57 -13.18
N ASP A 135 -0.44 -18.50 -14.27
CA ASP A 135 1.02 -18.43 -14.28
C ASP A 135 1.44 -16.96 -14.45
N SER A 136 1.54 -16.27 -13.33
CA SER A 136 1.88 -14.85 -13.24
C SER A 136 3.37 -14.69 -12.91
N ARG A 137 3.78 -13.47 -12.55
CA ARG A 137 5.14 -13.20 -12.08
C ARG A 137 5.16 -12.00 -11.14
N ILE A 138 6.13 -12.00 -10.24
CA ILE A 138 6.64 -10.78 -9.62
C ILE A 138 7.50 -10.11 -10.69
N SER A 139 6.99 -9.01 -11.26
CA SER A 139 7.56 -8.38 -12.46
C SER A 139 8.55 -7.27 -12.17
N PHE A 140 8.60 -6.81 -10.92
CA PHE A 140 9.39 -5.67 -10.49
C PHE A 140 9.87 -5.88 -9.06
N ALA A 141 11.10 -5.44 -8.78
CA ALA A 141 11.70 -5.39 -7.47
C ALA A 141 12.52 -4.09 -7.35
N TYR A 142 12.44 -3.40 -6.22
CA TYR A 142 13.16 -2.15 -5.98
C TYR A 142 13.67 -2.06 -4.56
N ASP A 143 14.98 -1.84 -4.46
CA ASP A 143 15.68 -1.69 -3.19
C ASP A 143 15.45 -0.27 -2.67
N LEU A 144 14.67 -0.14 -1.59
CA LEU A 144 14.32 1.13 -0.99
C LEU A 144 15.55 1.79 -0.35
N PHE A 145 16.53 1.04 0.14
CA PHE A 145 17.71 1.62 0.76
C PHE A 145 18.77 2.07 -0.26
N ARG A 146 18.85 1.38 -1.40
CA ARG A 146 19.76 1.73 -2.49
C ARG A 146 19.16 2.68 -3.52
N ASN A 147 17.83 2.84 -3.54
CA ASN A 147 17.08 3.58 -4.55
C ASN A 147 17.30 3.03 -5.98
N GLU A 148 17.36 1.70 -6.11
CA GLU A 148 17.69 1.02 -7.36
C GLU A 148 16.71 -0.11 -7.68
N THR A 149 16.33 -0.21 -8.96
CA THR A 149 15.56 -1.34 -9.47
C THR A 149 16.43 -2.58 -9.57
N ILE A 150 15.97 -3.68 -8.97
CA ILE A 150 16.64 -4.97 -9.07
C ILE A 150 16.15 -5.69 -10.34
N PRO A 151 17.03 -6.01 -11.30
CA PRO A 151 16.63 -6.70 -12.51
C PRO A 151 16.28 -8.16 -12.21
N GLY A 152 15.15 -8.62 -12.74
CA GLY A 152 14.73 -10.01 -12.61
C GLY A 152 13.23 -10.15 -12.58
N GLN A 153 12.76 -11.40 -12.72
CA GLN A 153 11.35 -11.74 -12.54
C GLN A 153 11.28 -13.06 -11.79
N VAL A 154 10.40 -13.13 -10.80
CA VAL A 154 10.15 -14.36 -10.03
C VAL A 154 8.82 -14.94 -10.50
N ALA A 155 8.81 -16.23 -10.84
CA ALA A 155 7.57 -16.91 -11.22
C ALA A 155 6.58 -16.89 -10.06
N TRP A 156 5.32 -16.55 -10.34
CA TRP A 156 4.24 -16.54 -9.36
C TRP A 156 3.08 -17.38 -9.86
N TYR A 157 2.36 -18.03 -8.94
CA TYR A 157 1.25 -18.90 -9.28
C TYR A 157 0.00 -18.49 -8.49
N ASN A 158 -1.09 -18.19 -9.20
CA ASN A 158 -2.42 -17.90 -8.65
C ASN A 158 -3.32 -19.13 -8.83
N PRO A 159 -3.46 -20.01 -7.83
CA PRO A 159 -4.19 -21.27 -7.99
C PRO A 159 -5.67 -21.10 -8.38
N TYR A 160 -6.29 -19.99 -7.97
CA TYR A 160 -7.72 -19.71 -8.14
C TYR A 160 -8.02 -18.43 -8.95
N GLN A 161 -6.97 -17.75 -9.46
CA GLN A 161 -7.11 -16.69 -10.47
C GLN A 161 -7.96 -15.49 -10.03
N GLY A 162 -7.98 -15.19 -8.73
CA GLY A 162 -8.81 -14.15 -8.14
C GLY A 162 -8.06 -13.03 -7.42
N LEU A 163 -6.73 -13.09 -7.23
CA LEU A 163 -5.96 -12.25 -6.28
C LEU A 163 -6.73 -12.17 -4.94
N THR A 164 -6.40 -11.41 -3.92
CA THR A 164 -6.95 -10.08 -3.69
C THR A 164 -6.11 -9.31 -2.67
N MET A 165 -5.14 -10.00 -2.06
CA MET A 165 -4.26 -9.54 -0.99
C MET A 165 -2.98 -10.36 -1.11
N LEU A 166 -1.81 -9.75 -0.96
CA LEU A 166 -0.52 -10.43 -0.91
C LEU A 166 0.42 -9.75 0.09
N HIS A 167 0.64 -10.35 1.25
CA HIS A 167 1.44 -9.75 2.33
C HIS A 167 2.57 -10.68 2.77
N TYR A 168 3.72 -10.09 3.06
CA TYR A 168 4.85 -10.79 3.68
C TYR A 168 4.74 -10.78 5.20
N ASN A 169 5.20 -11.86 5.84
CA ASN A 169 5.37 -11.94 7.27
C ASN A 169 6.85 -12.23 7.60
N PRO A 170 7.58 -11.29 8.23
CA PRO A 170 8.99 -11.49 8.59
C PRO A 170 9.20 -12.51 9.72
N VAL A 171 8.16 -12.84 10.50
CA VAL A 171 8.29 -13.75 11.66
C VAL A 171 8.53 -15.19 11.21
N ASP A 172 7.89 -15.62 10.12
CA ASP A 172 7.99 -16.98 9.61
C ASP A 172 8.43 -17.07 8.14
N SER A 173 8.80 -15.93 7.55
CA SER A 173 9.30 -15.80 6.17
C SER A 173 8.33 -16.38 5.14
N ARG A 174 7.03 -16.05 5.27
CA ARG A 174 5.97 -16.51 4.37
C ARG A 174 5.25 -15.35 3.70
N LEU A 175 4.78 -15.61 2.48
CA LEU A 175 3.75 -14.79 1.85
C LEU A 175 2.39 -15.37 2.18
N TYR A 176 1.50 -14.52 2.66
CA TYR A 176 0.09 -14.79 2.88
C TYR A 176 -0.72 -14.08 1.80
N PHE A 177 -1.64 -14.82 1.18
CA PHE A 177 -2.45 -14.24 0.13
C PHE A 177 -3.87 -14.79 0.15
N PHE A 178 -4.83 -13.94 -0.15
CA PHE A 178 -6.18 -14.37 -0.46
C PHE A 178 -6.28 -14.61 -1.96
N ASP A 179 -6.88 -15.72 -2.38
CA ASP A 179 -7.14 -16.03 -3.79
C ASP A 179 -8.52 -16.68 -3.92
N ASP A 180 -9.48 -15.96 -4.53
CA ASP A 180 -10.91 -16.33 -4.63
C ASP A 180 -11.46 -16.99 -3.36
N ARG A 181 -11.57 -16.21 -2.28
CA ARG A 181 -12.15 -16.60 -0.98
C ARG A 181 -11.34 -17.64 -0.20
N ARG A 182 -10.09 -17.92 -0.57
CA ARG A 182 -9.23 -18.86 0.14
C ARG A 182 -7.98 -18.13 0.65
N LEU A 183 -7.70 -18.28 1.94
CA LEU A 183 -6.44 -17.83 2.53
C LEU A 183 -5.39 -18.92 2.31
N LEU A 184 -4.29 -18.54 1.66
CA LEU A 184 -3.18 -19.41 1.30
C LEU A 184 -1.87 -18.83 1.82
N SER A 185 -0.84 -19.67 1.91
CA SER A 185 0.51 -19.19 2.18
C SER A 185 1.57 -20.00 1.45
N VAL A 186 2.69 -19.36 1.16
CA VAL A 186 3.87 -19.98 0.53
C VAL A 186 5.14 -19.54 1.26
N ASN A 187 6.13 -20.43 1.35
CA ASN A 187 7.44 -20.09 1.89
C ASN A 187 8.19 -19.21 0.89
N VAL A 188 8.90 -18.21 1.40
CA VAL A 188 9.90 -17.49 0.59
C VAL A 188 11.28 -18.04 0.89
N ARG A 189 12.13 -18.10 -0.14
CA ARG A 189 13.53 -18.47 -0.05
C ARG A 189 14.34 -17.45 -0.81
N MET A 190 15.35 -16.93 -0.16
CA MET A 190 16.41 -16.15 -0.81
C MET A 190 17.51 -17.13 -1.19
N ASP A 191 17.94 -17.10 -2.43
CA ASP A 191 19.15 -17.82 -2.81
C ASP A 191 20.34 -17.09 -2.17
N GLU A 192 21.19 -17.81 -1.43
CA GLU A 192 22.45 -17.26 -0.95
C GLU A 192 23.33 -16.99 -2.19
N GLU A 193 23.88 -15.79 -2.33
CA GLU A 193 24.94 -15.55 -3.31
C GLU A 193 26.09 -16.51 -3.00
N GLU A 194 26.34 -17.49 -3.88
CA GLU A 194 27.52 -18.34 -3.73
C GLU A 194 28.75 -17.43 -3.74
N PRO A 195 29.58 -17.44 -2.67
CA PRO A 195 30.78 -16.62 -2.66
C PRO A 195 31.69 -17.08 -3.80
N TYR A 196 31.98 -16.15 -4.71
CA TYR A 196 32.93 -16.36 -5.79
C TYR A 196 34.33 -16.56 -5.17
N TYR A 197 34.80 -17.80 -5.17
CA TYR A 197 36.18 -18.11 -4.83
C TYR A 197 37.04 -17.90 -6.09
N ASP A 198 37.96 -16.93 -6.06
CA ASP A 198 39.06 -16.87 -7.03
C ASP A 198 40.00 -18.06 -6.74
N ASP A 199 40.09 -18.99 -7.68
CA ASP A 199 41.08 -20.10 -7.70
C ASP A 199 42.50 -19.62 -8.06
#